data_AF-A0A4V6BFA6-F1
#
_entry.id   AF-A0A4V6BFA6-F1
#
_cell.length_a   1.000
_cell.length_b   1.000
_cell.length_c   1.000
_cell.angle_alpha   90.00
_cell.angle_beta   90.00
_cell.angle_gamma   90.00
#
_symmetry.space_group_name_H-M   'P 1'
#
loop_
_entity.id
_entity.type
_entity.pdbx_description
1 polymer ?
#
loop_
_entity_poly.entity_id
_entity_poly.type
_entity_poly.pdbx_seq_one_letter_code
_entity_poly.pdbx_strand_id
1 'polypeptide(L)'
;MALFIRDAEVDALAEEARKLTKARTKTEAVRRALQAQIAEARRALPLRKRLARSKALADAMGPHAPDFDMKSYTDEMWGDARCSSMPPRS
;
A
#
# COMPACT_ATOMS: atom_id res chain seq x y z
N MET A 1 0.34 18.77 -19.86
CA MET A 1 0.93 18.28 -21.12
C MET A 1 -0.12 17.46 -21.86
N ALA A 2 -0.24 17.66 -23.18
CA ALA A 2 -1.13 16.88 -24.03
C ALA A 2 -0.45 15.56 -24.41
N LEU A 3 -1.17 14.44 -24.31
CA LEU A 3 -0.72 13.15 -24.83
C LEU A 3 -1.10 13.09 -26.32
N PHE A 4 -0.14 12.95 -27.21
CA PHE A 4 -0.39 12.76 -28.64
C PHE A 4 -0.37 11.26 -28.95
N ILE A 5 -1.54 10.72 -29.27
CA ILE A 5 -1.70 9.34 -29.71
C ILE A 5 -1.74 9.36 -31.24
N ARG A 6 -0.79 8.68 -31.88
CA ARG A 6 -0.69 8.61 -33.36
C ARG A 6 -1.50 7.48 -33.97
N ASP A 7 -1.79 6.48 -33.15
CA ASP A 7 -2.57 5.32 -33.53
C ASP A 7 -4.07 5.61 -33.36
N ALA A 8 -4.84 5.42 -34.44
CA ALA A 8 -6.27 5.73 -34.46
C ALA A 8 -7.09 4.83 -33.52
N GLU A 9 -6.70 3.56 -33.36
CA GLU A 9 -7.38 2.63 -32.47
C GLU A 9 -7.16 3.02 -31.01
N VAL A 10 -5.92 3.40 -30.68
CA VAL A 10 -5.57 3.85 -29.33
C VAL A 10 -6.24 5.18 -28.98
N ASP A 11 -6.42 6.09 -29.95
CA ASP A 11 -7.13 7.35 -29.71
C ASP A 11 -8.63 7.12 -29.48
N ALA A 12 -9.24 6.17 -30.20
CA ALA A 12 -10.62 5.76 -29.98
C ALA A 12 -10.81 5.17 -28.57
N LEU A 13 -9.89 4.29 -28.13
CA LEU A 13 -9.89 3.75 -26.77
C LEU A 13 -9.71 4.83 -25.71
N ALA A 14 -8.85 5.83 -25.95
CA ALA A 14 -8.65 6.95 -25.04
C ALA A 14 -9.91 7.84 -24.93
N GLU A 15 -10.65 8.03 -26.02
CA GLU A 15 -11.94 8.72 -26.01
C GLU A 15 -13.03 7.94 -25.28
N GLU A 16 -13.11 6.63 -25.50
CA GLU A 16 -14.05 5.77 -24.77
C GLU A 16 -13.74 5.78 -23.27
N ALA A 17 -12.46 5.63 -22.89
CA ALA A 17 -12.03 5.74 -21.50
C ALA A 17 -12.40 7.11 -20.90
N ARG A 18 -12.27 8.21 -21.66
CA ARG A 18 -12.67 9.55 -21.22
C ARG A 18 -14.18 9.64 -20.97
N LYS A 19 -15.00 9.11 -21.88
CA LYS A 19 -16.46 9.10 -21.76
C LYS A 19 -16.91 8.29 -20.54
N LEU A 20 -16.34 7.09 -20.35
CA LEU A 20 -16.69 6.21 -19.23
C LEU A 20 -16.26 6.78 -17.88
N THR A 21 -15.05 7.33 -17.80
CA THR A 21 -14.50 7.90 -16.55
C THR A 21 -14.93 9.35 -16.30
N LYS A 22 -15.67 9.95 -17.24
CA LYS A 22 -16.07 11.37 -17.25
C LYS A 22 -14.89 12.33 -17.03
N ALA A 23 -13.70 11.94 -17.47
CA ALA A 23 -12.50 12.73 -17.31
C ALA A 23 -12.53 13.97 -18.21
N ARG A 24 -11.92 15.07 -17.76
CA ARG A 24 -11.98 16.34 -18.50
C ARG A 24 -11.12 16.31 -19.76
N THR A 25 -10.08 15.48 -19.77
CA THR A 25 -9.14 15.33 -20.90
C THR A 25 -8.82 13.86 -21.17
N LYS A 26 -8.47 13.53 -22.43
CA LYS A 26 -8.02 12.18 -22.79
C LYS A 26 -6.80 11.75 -21.96
N THR A 27 -5.85 12.67 -21.74
CA THR A 27 -4.64 12.43 -20.92
C THR A 27 -5.00 12.02 -19.49
N GLU A 28 -5.99 12.66 -18.89
CA GLU A 28 -6.43 12.33 -17.53
C GLU A 28 -7.10 10.94 -17.49
N ALA A 29 -7.95 10.65 -18.48
CA ALA A 29 -8.60 9.34 -18.60
C ALA A 29 -7.56 8.21 -18.71
N VAL A 30 -6.61 8.37 -19.63
CA VAL A 30 -5.53 7.40 -19.87
C VAL A 30 -4.65 7.25 -18.62
N ARG A 31 -4.30 8.35 -17.93
CA ARG A 31 -3.54 8.29 -16.68
C ARG A 31 -4.25 7.44 -15.63
N ARG A 32 -5.55 7.67 -15.41
CA ARG A 32 -6.34 6.93 -14.43
C ARG A 32 -6.45 5.45 -14.80
N ALA A 33 -6.71 5.15 -16.07
CA ALA A 33 -6.78 3.78 -16.57
C ALA A 33 -5.46 3.02 -16.34
N LEU A 34 -4.32 3.64 -16.69
CA LEU A 34 -3.00 3.05 -16.47
C LEU A 34 -2.67 2.88 -14.98
N GLN A 35 -3.04 3.85 -14.13
CA GLN A 35 -2.85 3.73 -12.68
C GLN A 35 -3.64 2.56 -12.10
N ALA A 36 -4.91 2.39 -12.51
CA ALA A 36 -5.74 1.27 -12.09
C ALA A 36 -5.14 -0.07 -12.55
N GLN A 37 -4.70 -0.15 -13.81
CA GLN A 37 -4.11 -1.37 -14.35
C GLN A 37 -2.77 -1.73 -13.68
N ILE A 38 -1.94 -0.74 -13.38
CA ILE A 38 -0.69 -0.96 -12.62
C ILE A 38 -1.00 -1.41 -11.19
N ALA A 39 -2.02 -0.81 -10.55
CA ALA A 39 -2.43 -1.21 -9.22
C ALA A 39 -2.95 -2.66 -9.21
N GLU A 40 -3.75 -3.04 -10.21
CA GLU A 40 -4.26 -4.40 -10.36
C GLU A 40 -3.14 -5.38 -10.64
N ALA A 41 -2.23 -5.07 -11.57
CA ALA A 41 -1.05 -5.89 -11.83
C ALA A 41 -0.20 -6.08 -10.56
N ARG A 42 -0.01 -5.01 -9.77
CA ARG A 42 0.71 -5.09 -8.47
C ARG A 42 -0.04 -5.92 -7.43
N ARG A 43 -1.37 -5.96 -7.45
CA ARG A 43 -2.19 -6.81 -6.56
C ARG A 43 -2.14 -8.26 -6.99
N ALA A 44 -2.18 -8.52 -8.30
CA ALA A 44 -2.07 -9.84 -8.91
C ALA A 44 -0.67 -10.46 -8.75
N LEU A 45 0.37 -9.65 -8.47
CA LEU A 45 1.66 -10.20 -8.06
C LEU A 45 1.46 -11.06 -6.79
N PRO A 46 1.92 -12.33 -6.80
CA PRO A 46 1.72 -13.23 -5.67
C PRO A 46 2.31 -12.60 -4.40
N LEU A 47 1.62 -12.73 -3.27
CA LEU A 47 1.99 -12.15 -1.97
C LEU A 47 3.48 -12.36 -1.64
N ARG A 48 4.06 -13.49 -2.05
CA ARG A 48 5.50 -13.78 -1.92
C ARG A 48 6.40 -12.72 -2.57
N LYS A 49 6.09 -12.20 -3.77
CA LYS A 49 6.86 -11.12 -4.41
C LYS A 49 6.63 -9.78 -3.74
N ARG A 50 5.42 -9.52 -3.22
CA ARG A 50 5.11 -8.29 -2.45
C ARG A 50 5.84 -8.26 -1.11
N LEU A 51 5.88 -9.40 -0.42
CA LEU A 51 6.61 -9.57 0.83
C LEU A 51 8.10 -9.82 0.63
N ALA A 52 8.59 -10.09 -0.59
CA ALA A 52 10.01 -10.38 -0.81
C ALA A 52 10.91 -9.24 -0.31
N ARG A 53 10.50 -7.98 -0.49
CA ARG A 53 11.24 -6.82 0.05
C ARG A 53 11.22 -6.78 1.57
N SER A 54 10.06 -7.00 2.19
CA SER A 54 9.92 -7.01 3.65
C SER A 54 10.63 -8.20 4.31
N LYS A 55 10.57 -9.37 3.68
CA LYS A 55 11.30 -10.58 4.09
C LYS A 55 12.80 -10.38 3.94
N ALA A 56 13.28 -9.87 2.81
CA ALA A 56 14.69 -9.55 2.62
C ALA A 56 15.20 -8.53 3.66
N LEU A 57 14.37 -7.56 4.05
CA LEU A 57 14.70 -6.62 5.12
C LEU A 57 14.78 -7.32 6.48
N ALA A 58 13.85 -8.21 6.81
CA ALA A 58 13.87 -9.00 8.03
C ALA A 58 15.05 -9.98 8.07
N ASP A 59 15.36 -10.62 6.95
CA ASP A 59 16.52 -11.52 6.80
C ASP A 59 17.83 -10.73 6.96
N ALA A 60 17.89 -9.49 6.45
CA ALA A 60 19.04 -8.59 6.61
C ALA A 60 19.18 -8.03 8.04
N MET A 61 18.09 -7.93 8.81
CA MET A 61 18.13 -7.54 10.22
C MET A 61 18.72 -8.64 11.13
N GLY A 62 18.87 -9.87 10.61
CA GLY A 62 19.50 -10.99 11.30
C GLY A 62 18.56 -11.79 12.19
N PRO A 63 19.01 -12.94 12.72
CA PRO A 63 18.21 -13.79 13.59
C PRO A 63 17.76 -13.01 14.83
N HIS A 64 16.50 -13.20 15.23
CA HIS A 64 16.00 -12.65 16.48
C HIS A 64 16.89 -13.14 17.63
N ALA A 65 17.39 -12.23 18.47
CA ALA A 65 18.16 -12.61 19.65
C ALA A 65 17.26 -13.49 20.55
N PRO A 66 17.61 -14.77 20.77
CA PRO A 66 16.76 -15.70 21.53
C PRO A 66 16.64 -15.31 23.01
N ASP A 67 17.57 -14.50 23.51
CA ASP A 67 17.61 -14.04 24.89
C ASP A 67 16.84 -12.73 25.11
N PHE A 68 16.28 -12.12 24.06
CA PHE A 68 15.49 -10.90 24.18
C PHE A 68 14.01 -11.25 24.47
N ASP A 69 13.61 -11.10 25.73
CA ASP A 69 12.22 -11.28 26.15
C ASP A 69 11.34 -10.12 25.65
N MET A 70 10.82 -10.31 24.44
CA MET A 70 9.91 -9.36 23.81
C MET A 70 8.63 -9.11 24.60
N LYS A 71 8.19 -10.07 25.43
CA LYS A 71 6.95 -9.92 26.20
C LYS A 71 7.16 -8.91 27.32
N SER A 72 8.21 -9.10 28.12
CA SER A 72 8.54 -8.17 29.21
C SER A 72 8.79 -6.75 28.69
N TYR A 73 9.50 -6.61 27.56
CA TYR A 73 9.72 -5.31 26.90
C TYR A 73 8.42 -4.65 26.41
N THR A 74 7.49 -5.43 25.85
CA THR A 74 6.21 -4.89 25.35
C THR A 74 5.25 -4.57 26.49
N ASP A 75 5.23 -5.40 27.54
CA ASP A 75 4.43 -5.19 28.74
C ASP A 75 4.90 -3.94 29.51
N GLU A 76 6.20 -3.63 29.54
CA GLU A 76 6.72 -2.37 30.10
C GLU A 76 6.29 -1.15 29.27
N MET A 77 6.33 -1.25 27.94
CA MET A 77 5.95 -0.15 27.03
C MET A 77 4.44 0.14 27.01
N TRP A 78 3.59 -0.83 27.39
CA TRP A 78 2.12 -0.75 27.25
C TRP A 78 1.34 -0.97 28.57
N GLY A 79 1.98 -1.47 29.63
CA GLY A 79 1.36 -1.93 30.87
C GLY A 79 1.14 -0.87 31.95
N ASP A 80 1.94 0.20 31.96
CA ASP A 80 1.86 1.24 33.02
C ASP A 80 0.71 2.26 32.83
N ALA A 81 -0.11 2.10 31.78
CA ALA A 81 -1.19 3.06 31.50
C ALA A 81 -2.50 2.80 32.27
N ARG A 82 -2.66 1.73 33.05
CA ARG A 82 -3.95 1.43 33.71
C ARG A 82 -3.80 0.72 35.07
N CYS A 83 -3.55 1.46 36.16
CA CYS A 83 -4.22 1.22 37.46
C CYS A 83 -3.75 2.04 38.67
N SER A 84 -2.88 3.06 38.58
CA SER A 84 -2.39 3.74 39.80
C SER A 84 -3.18 4.98 40.26
N SER A 85 -4.34 5.32 39.67
CA SER A 85 -5.02 6.60 39.96
C SER A 85 -6.53 6.54 40.22
N MET A 86 -7.08 5.40 40.65
CA MET A 86 -8.51 5.29 40.93
C MET A 86 -8.76 5.21 42.44
N PRO A 87 -9.29 6.26 43.09
CA PRO A 87 -9.57 6.23 44.52
C PRO A 87 -10.76 5.28 44.83
N PRO A 88 -10.78 4.62 46.00
CA PRO A 88 -11.87 3.73 46.37
C PRO A 88 -13.17 4.53 46.52
N ARG A 89 -14.22 4.12 45.80
CA ARG A 89 -15.58 4.61 46.07
C ARG A 89 -16.08 3.95 47.35
N SER A 90 -16.13 4.72 48.42
CA SER A 90 -16.94 4.48 49.62
C SER A 90 -18.42 4.72 49.34
#